data_AF-A0A1X2KRS7-F1
#
_entry.id   AF-A0A1X2KRS7-F1
#
_cell.length_a   1.000
_cell.length_b   1.000
_cell.length_c   1.000
_cell.angle_alpha   90.00
_cell.angle_beta   90.00
_cell.angle_gamma   90.00
#
_symmetry.space_group_name_H-M   'P 1'
#
loop_
_entity.id
_entity.type
_entity.pdbx_description
1 polymer ?
#
loop_
_entity_poly.entity_id
_entity_poly.type
_entity_poly.pdbx_seq_one_letter_code
_entity_poly.pdbx_strand_id
1 'polypeptide(L)'
;MAGSAMAELDFAYDLTLDEARRRSAMFEAMGDDWDPIAVLSDEDQAYDMLYSNLDEDQQRIYDELVRAGILPERTVARATD
;
A
#
# COMPACT_ATOMS: atom_id res chain seq x y z
N MET A 1 -13.53 -43.87 -29.31
CA MET A 1 -14.40 -42.70 -29.08
C MET A 1 -14.21 -42.25 -27.64
N ALA A 2 -13.05 -41.68 -27.32
CA ALA A 2 -12.73 -41.14 -26.02
C ALA A 2 -12.74 -39.61 -26.16
N GLY A 3 -13.79 -38.95 -25.70
CA GLY A 3 -13.92 -37.51 -25.90
C GLY A 3 -15.16 -36.88 -25.31
N SER A 4 -15.67 -37.38 -24.18
CA SER A 4 -16.93 -36.86 -23.62
C SER A 4 -16.94 -36.63 -22.11
N ALA A 5 -15.80 -36.48 -21.45
CA ALA A 5 -15.80 -36.32 -19.99
C ALA A 5 -14.80 -35.30 -19.44
N MET A 6 -14.55 -34.22 -20.17
CA MET A 6 -14.23 -32.96 -19.48
C MET A 6 -15.50 -32.15 -19.46
N ALA A 7 -16.36 -32.48 -18.49
CA ALA A 7 -17.51 -31.63 -18.17
C ALA A 7 -16.99 -30.19 -18.04
N GLU A 8 -17.59 -29.29 -18.82
CA GLU A 8 -17.28 -27.87 -18.78
C GLU A 8 -17.67 -27.36 -17.38
N LEU A 9 -16.68 -27.25 -16.50
CA LEU A 9 -16.86 -26.74 -15.15
C LEU A 9 -16.91 -25.22 -15.23
N ASP A 10 -18.09 -24.65 -15.00
CA ASP A 10 -18.25 -23.20 -14.88
C ASP A 10 -17.76 -22.76 -13.48
N PHE A 11 -16.70 -21.95 -13.47
CA PHE A 11 -16.13 -21.39 -12.25
C PHE A 11 -16.65 -19.97 -12.07
N ALA A 12 -17.71 -19.83 -11.28
CA ALA A 12 -18.17 -18.55 -10.77
C ALA A 12 -17.51 -18.27 -9.42
N TYR A 13 -16.84 -17.12 -9.29
CA TYR A 13 -16.18 -16.71 -8.05
C TYR A 13 -16.67 -15.33 -7.62
N ASP A 14 -17.15 -15.23 -6.39
CA ASP A 14 -17.56 -13.96 -5.79
C ASP A 14 -16.35 -13.27 -5.15
N LEU A 15 -15.74 -12.36 -5.91
CA LEU A 15 -14.61 -11.56 -5.45
C LEU A 15 -14.97 -10.62 -4.29
N THR A 16 -16.24 -10.20 -4.18
CA THR A 16 -16.68 -9.32 -3.09
C THR A 16 -16.74 -10.11 -1.78
N LEU A 17 -17.29 -11.33 -1.82
CA LEU A 17 -17.30 -12.21 -0.66
C LEU A 17 -15.89 -12.62 -0.24
N ASP A 18 -15.02 -12.92 -1.21
CA ASP A 18 -13.65 -13.30 -0.89
C ASP A 18 -12.83 -12.13 -0.31
N GLU A 19 -12.95 -10.92 -0.87
CA GLU A 19 -12.27 -9.74 -0.31
C GLU A 19 -12.76 -9.42 1.11
N ALA A 20 -14.05 -9.60 1.40
CA ALA A 20 -14.56 -9.47 2.76
C ALA A 20 -13.88 -10.48 3.71
N ARG A 21 -13.75 -11.74 3.29
CA ARG A 21 -13.06 -12.77 4.08
C ARG A 21 -11.57 -12.44 4.28
N ARG A 22 -10.87 -11.99 3.22
CA ARG A 22 -9.45 -11.60 3.28
C ARG A 22 -9.24 -10.46 4.28
N ARG A 23 -10.09 -9.43 4.23
CA ARG A 23 -10.03 -8.29 5.17
C ARG A 23 -10.31 -8.72 6.60
N SER A 24 -11.32 -9.57 6.83
CA SER A 24 -11.60 -10.09 8.17
C SER A 24 -10.40 -10.86 8.75
N ALA A 25 -9.82 -11.78 7.98
CA ALA A 25 -8.63 -12.52 8.42
C ALA A 25 -7.42 -11.61 8.68
N MET A 26 -7.27 -10.54 7.90
CA MET A 26 -6.23 -9.53 8.12
C MET A 26 -6.45 -8.78 9.43
N PHE A 27 -7.67 -8.30 9.71
CA PHE A 27 -7.98 -7.62 10.98
C PHE A 27 -7.76 -8.55 12.19
N GLU A 28 -8.17 -9.82 12.10
CA GLU A 28 -7.90 -10.82 13.15
C GLU A 28 -6.40 -11.02 13.39
N ALA A 29 -5.58 -11.02 12.33
CA ALA A 29 -4.14 -11.21 12.44
C ALA A 29 -3.40 -10.01 13.04
N MET A 30 -3.91 -8.79 12.84
CA MET A 30 -3.31 -7.57 13.40
C MET A 30 -3.57 -7.43 14.90
N GLY A 31 -4.69 -7.95 15.39
CA GLY A 31 -5.07 -7.92 16.81
C GLY A 31 -5.74 -6.63 17.25
N ASP A 32 -6.32 -6.66 18.45
CA ASP A 32 -7.21 -5.59 18.96
C ASP A 32 -6.49 -4.27 19.27
N ASP A 33 -5.17 -4.31 19.49
CA ASP A 33 -4.35 -3.13 19.78
C ASP A 33 -3.85 -2.41 18.51
N TRP A 34 -4.17 -2.92 17.31
CA TRP A 34 -3.72 -2.32 16.07
C TRP A 34 -4.50 -1.05 15.74
N ASP A 35 -3.80 0.09 15.79
CA ASP A 35 -4.29 1.37 15.30
C ASP A 35 -3.77 1.63 13.87
N PRO A 36 -4.59 1.41 12.82
CA PRO A 36 -4.14 1.62 11.44
C PRO A 36 -3.82 3.09 11.14
N ILE A 37 -4.43 4.04 11.86
CA ILE A 37 -4.18 5.47 11.64
C ILE A 37 -2.82 5.84 12.24
N ALA A 38 -2.49 5.33 13.42
CA ALA A 38 -1.17 5.51 14.01
C ALA A 38 -0.07 4.90 13.14
N VAL A 39 -0.26 3.67 12.63
CA VAL A 39 0.71 3.01 11.75
C VAL A 39 0.95 3.81 10.46
N LEU A 40 -0.11 4.33 9.82
CA LEU A 40 0.05 5.17 8.63
C LEU A 40 0.80 6.48 8.94
N SER A 41 0.50 7.11 10.08
CA SER A 41 1.21 8.32 10.53
C SER A 41 2.69 8.05 10.79
N ASP A 42 3.02 6.90 11.39
CA ASP A 42 4.39 6.49 11.66
C ASP A 42 5.16 6.19 10.35
N GLU A 43 4.49 5.58 9.36
CA GLU A 43 5.04 5.35 8.02
C GLU A 43 5.37 6.67 7.31
N ASP A 44 4.47 7.66 7.34
CA ASP A 44 4.71 8.99 6.78
C ASP A 44 5.90 9.68 7.46
N GLN A 45 6.00 9.59 8.79
CA GLN A 45 7.14 10.13 9.54
C GLN A 45 8.45 9.42 9.16
N ALA A 46 8.43 8.09 9.03
CA ALA A 46 9.59 7.32 8.61
C ALA A 46 10.05 7.71 7.19
N TYR A 47 9.09 7.95 6.29
CA TYR A 47 9.35 8.41 4.93
C TYR A 47 10.03 9.79 4.93
N ASP A 48 9.56 10.71 5.77
CA ASP A 48 10.17 12.03 5.97
C ASP A 48 11.59 11.96 6.51
N MET A 49 11.85 11.01 7.41
CA MET A 49 13.18 10.76 7.97
C MET A 49 14.14 10.16 6.94
N LEU A 50 13.67 9.27 6.07
CA LEU A 50 14.50 8.59 5.06
C LEU A 50 15.16 9.59 4.09
N TYR A 51 14.42 10.64 3.73
CA TYR A 51 14.91 11.72 2.87
C TYR A 51 15.24 12.98 3.68
N SER A 52 15.51 12.83 4.98
CA SER A 52 16.07 13.90 5.79
C SER A 52 17.58 14.00 5.58
N ASN A 53 18.13 15.21 5.72
CA ASN A 53 19.58 15.46 5.68
C ASN A 53 20.29 15.00 4.40
N LEU A 54 19.59 15.08 3.25
CA LEU A 54 20.22 14.84 1.96
C LEU A 54 21.29 15.89 1.69
N ASP A 55 22.43 15.43 1.17
CA ASP A 55 23.41 16.34 0.59
C ASP A 55 22.93 16.94 -0.74
N GLU A 56 23.70 17.86 -1.31
CA GLU A 56 23.30 18.59 -2.52
C GLU A 56 23.08 17.67 -3.73
N ASP A 57 23.89 16.62 -3.88
CA ASP A 57 23.76 15.67 -4.99
C ASP A 57 22.57 14.74 -4.79
N GLN A 58 22.37 14.27 -3.56
CA GLN A 58 21.22 13.46 -3.18
C GLN A 58 19.91 14.23 -3.32
N GLN A 59 19.87 15.49 -2.90
CA GLN A 59 18.71 16.36 -3.05
C GLN A 59 18.35 16.58 -4.52
N ARG A 60 19.35 16.78 -5.38
CA ARG A 60 19.13 16.92 -6.83
C ARG A 60 18.49 15.66 -7.44
N ILE A 61 18.96 14.47 -7.05
CA ILE A 61 18.39 13.20 -7.52
C ILE A 61 16.96 13.03 -6.98
N TYR A 62 16.73 13.32 -5.70
CA TYR A 62 15.40 13.29 -5.10
C TYR A 62 14.41 14.17 -5.88
N ASP A 63 14.79 15.42 -6.17
CA ASP A 63 13.95 16.35 -6.94
C ASP A 63 13.65 15.85 -8.35
N GLU A 64 14.60 15.19 -9.01
CA GLU A 64 14.41 14.59 -10.33
C GLU A 64 13.39 13.44 -10.29
N LEU A 65 13.52 12.56 -9.29
CA LEU A 65 12.60 11.43 -9.11
C LEU A 65 11.19 11.90 -8.78
N VAL A 66 11.06 12.97 -7.99
CA VAL A 66 9.77 13.61 -7.70
C VAL A 66 9.15 14.18 -8.99
N ARG A 67 9.91 14.95 -9.78
CA ARG A 67 9.42 15.49 -11.07
C ARG A 67 9.03 14.39 -12.06
N ALA A 68 9.71 13.25 -12.03
CA ALA A 68 9.39 12.10 -12.84
C ALA A 68 8.16 11.31 -12.35
N GLY A 69 7.62 11.63 -11.17
CA GLY A 69 6.51 10.91 -10.53
C GLY A 69 6.91 9.54 -9.96
N ILE A 70 8.21 9.29 -9.79
CA ILE A 70 8.72 8.05 -9.19
C ILE A 70 8.62 8.12 -7.67
N LEU A 71 8.95 9.28 -7.09
CA LEU A 71 8.77 9.52 -5.66
C LEU A 71 7.62 10.51 -5.43
N PRO A 72 6.80 10.31 -4.38
CA PRO A 72 5.83 11.31 -3.94
C PRO A 72 6.52 12.61 -3.53
N GLU A 73 5.85 13.73 -3.79
CA GLU A 73 6.22 15.01 -3.19
C GLU A 73 6.03 14.92 -1.68
N ARG A 74 7.06 15.37 -0.93
CA ARG A 74 6.89 15.60 0.50
C ARG A 74 5.93 16.76 0.66
N THR A 75 4.68 16.43 0.97
CA THR A 75 3.75 17.43 1.45
C THR A 75 4.31 17.88 2.79
N VAL A 76 4.95 19.06 2.83
CA VAL A 76 5.11 19.75 4.11
C VAL A 76 3.68 20.05 4.53
N ALA A 77 3.07 19.13 5.29
CA ALA A 77 1.87 19.39 6.02
C ALA A 77 2.25 20.50 7.00
N ARG A 78 2.19 21.75 6.54
CA ARG A 78 1.96 22.87 7.42
C ARG A 78 0.61 22.54 8.01
N ALA A 79 0.61 22.00 9.22
CA ALA A 79 -0.54 22.07 10.09
C ALA A 79 -0.90 23.55 10.21
N THR A 80 -1.77 24.01 9.31
CA THR A 80 -2.56 25.22 9.51
C THR A 80 -3.79 24.79 10.29
N ASP A 81 -3.76 25.18 11.57
CA ASP A 81 -4.78 25.17 12.62
C ASP A 81 -5.48 23.85 12.98
#